data_AF-A0A955VR72-F1
#
_entry.id   AF-A0A955VR72-F1
#
_cell.length_a   1.000
_cell.length_b   1.000
_cell.length_c   1.000
_cell.angle_alpha   90.00
_cell.angle_beta   90.00
_cell.angle_gamma   90.00
#
_symmetry.space_group_name_H-M   'P 1'
#
loop_
_entity.id
_entity.type
_entity.pdbx_description
1 polymer ?
#
loop_
_entity_poly.entity_id
_entity_poly.type
_entity_poly.pdbx_seq_one_letter_code
_entity_poly.pdbx_strand_id
1 'polypeptide(L)'
;MTSTWLTTWRLTLAFRSAGHFDKAPESLVRATLGAALLEAVCPYRAPTGDPPCGRCPMQLSCAWPVLFKPGVLHDGPTTPPPYSLAWYGPDALTAGSRAYLDVTLVGAAQAHLPLTLDGLKQLWLQGIGRRDARARADVVDVVELPPPAPPVGLADSITLALDTPLTLREWRDDRRVELSAFDAAAFARACRRRLESLGAPIDVPADDDLIAEAIRTRPTTRRAYSARQDRPLYARGLVGQVDLGGPIGPWMPALAALTRLGVGRMTTWGNGRISLWPRGEAPAPPGRSPHRRPERRR
;
A
#
# COMPACT_ATOMS: atom_id res chain seq x y z
N MET A 1 8.94 -9.85 -25.96
CA MET A 1 8.82 -10.12 -24.51
C MET A 1 7.96 -9.02 -23.93
N THR A 2 6.71 -9.32 -23.54
CA THR A 2 5.86 -8.34 -22.83
C THR A 2 6.49 -8.10 -21.47
N SER A 3 7.23 -7.00 -21.34
CA SER A 3 7.80 -6.58 -20.06
C SER A 3 6.68 -6.45 -19.04
N THR A 4 6.75 -7.20 -17.94
CA THR A 4 5.76 -7.13 -16.87
C THR A 4 5.81 -5.72 -16.26
N TRP A 5 4.74 -4.95 -16.37
CA TRP A 5 4.69 -3.55 -15.89
C TRP A 5 4.63 -3.42 -14.35
N LEU A 6 4.44 -4.55 -13.67
CA LEU A 6 4.29 -4.69 -12.23
C LEU A 6 5.02 -5.95 -11.75
N THR A 7 5.87 -5.85 -10.73
CA THR A 7 6.46 -7.02 -10.05
C THR A 7 6.22 -6.94 -8.56
N THR A 8 5.90 -8.07 -7.91
CA THR A 8 5.74 -8.15 -6.46
C THR A 8 6.76 -9.13 -5.88
N TRP A 9 7.49 -8.69 -4.86
CA TRP A 9 8.50 -9.47 -4.16
C TRP A 9 8.11 -9.64 -2.70
N ARG A 10 8.11 -10.88 -2.20
CA ARG A 10 7.84 -11.20 -0.81
C ARG A 10 9.14 -11.41 -0.06
N LEU A 11 9.36 -10.61 0.97
CA LEU A 11 10.44 -10.79 1.92
C LEU A 11 9.90 -11.58 3.12
N THR A 12 10.56 -12.67 3.47
CA THR A 12 10.32 -13.38 4.73
C THR A 12 11.24 -12.82 5.80
N LEU A 13 10.64 -12.34 6.89
CA LEU A 13 11.33 -11.71 8.00
C LEU A 13 11.37 -12.65 9.19
N ALA A 14 12.55 -12.95 9.71
CA ALA A 14 12.74 -13.69 10.95
C ALA A 14 13.18 -12.73 12.06
N PHE A 15 12.31 -12.52 13.06
CA PHE A 15 12.54 -11.52 14.10
C PHE A 15 13.57 -12.00 15.13
N ARG A 16 14.57 -11.15 15.39
CA ARG A 16 15.61 -11.38 16.41
C ARG A 16 15.27 -10.74 17.75
N SER A 17 14.45 -9.69 17.74
CA SER A 17 14.01 -8.99 18.94
C SER A 17 12.50 -8.94 19.02
N ALA A 18 11.99 -8.88 20.24
CA ALA A 18 10.61 -8.48 20.46
C ALA A 18 10.42 -7.02 20.02
N GLY A 19 9.21 -6.71 19.57
CA GLY A 19 8.85 -5.38 19.13
C GLY A 19 7.35 -5.24 19.01
N HIS A 20 6.89 -4.00 18.95
CA HIS A 20 5.47 -3.73 18.77
C HIS A 20 5.28 -2.59 17.79
N PHE A 21 4.37 -2.80 16.85
CA PHE A 21 3.93 -1.78 15.91
C PHE A 21 2.67 -1.11 16.41
N ASP A 22 2.82 0.02 17.10
CA ASP A 22 1.67 0.83 17.50
C ASP A 22 1.01 1.60 16.33
N LYS A 23 1.49 1.39 15.10
CA LYS A 23 1.12 2.09 13.86
C LYS A 23 1.25 1.11 12.70
N ALA A 24 0.62 1.43 11.57
CA ALA A 24 0.75 0.70 10.31
C ALA A 24 2.24 0.43 9.98
N PRO A 25 2.70 -0.84 9.97
CA PRO A 25 4.10 -1.17 9.70
C PRO A 25 4.57 -0.64 8.35
N GLU A 26 3.71 -0.64 7.33
CA GLU A 26 4.00 -0.14 5.99
C GLU A 26 4.36 1.35 5.99
N SER A 27 3.66 2.16 6.79
CA SER A 27 3.95 3.59 6.95
C SER A 27 5.35 3.80 7.55
N LEU A 28 5.77 2.93 8.47
CA LEU A 28 7.04 3.04 9.15
C LEU A 28 8.18 2.51 8.28
N VAL A 29 8.01 1.34 7.65
CA VAL A 29 8.92 0.79 6.65
C VAL A 29 9.15 1.80 5.53
N ARG A 30 8.09 2.38 4.98
CA ARG A 30 8.17 3.43 3.94
C ARG A 30 9.02 4.62 4.40
N ALA A 31 8.79 5.12 5.62
CA ALA A 31 9.47 6.30 6.12
C ALA A 31 10.97 6.03 6.32
N THR A 32 11.29 4.91 6.96
CA THR A 32 12.67 4.51 7.22
C THR A 32 13.42 4.16 5.94
N LEU A 33 12.78 3.45 4.99
CA LEU A 33 13.38 3.13 3.69
C LEU A 33 13.67 4.40 2.89
N GLY A 34 12.74 5.35 2.88
CA GLY A 34 12.94 6.63 2.20
C GLY A 34 14.09 7.43 2.79
N ALA A 35 14.27 7.43 4.11
CA ALA A 35 15.42 8.07 4.76
C ALA A 35 16.73 7.35 4.46
N ALA A 36 16.77 6.02 4.57
CA ALA A 36 17.95 5.21 4.30
C ALA A 36 18.42 5.34 2.84
N LEU A 37 17.48 5.30 1.88
CA LEU A 37 17.82 5.50 0.48
C LEU A 37 18.32 6.92 0.21
N LEU A 38 17.70 7.95 0.82
CA LEU A 38 18.18 9.32 0.70
C LEU A 38 19.62 9.44 1.20
N GLU A 39 19.93 8.83 2.34
CA GLU A 39 21.27 8.82 2.93
C GLU A 39 22.28 8.10 2.04
N ALA A 40 21.89 6.98 1.44
CA ALA A 40 22.77 6.17 0.60
C ALA A 40 23.09 6.80 -0.76
N VAL A 41 22.12 7.49 -1.38
CA VAL A 41 22.25 7.92 -2.80
C VAL A 41 22.39 9.43 -3.00
N CYS A 42 22.08 10.26 -1.99
CA CYS A 42 22.01 11.70 -2.17
C CYS A 42 23.22 12.43 -1.55
N PRO A 43 24.12 13.02 -2.37
CA PRO A 43 25.21 13.85 -1.85
C PRO A 43 24.74 15.20 -1.32
N TYR A 44 23.57 15.67 -1.76
CA TYR A 44 22.96 16.95 -1.37
C TYR A 44 21.93 16.81 -0.24
N ARG A 45 21.96 15.70 0.52
CA ARG A 45 21.03 15.51 1.63
C ARG A 45 21.23 16.60 2.68
N ALA A 46 20.15 17.20 3.13
CA ALA A 46 20.16 18.20 4.20
C ALA A 46 19.50 17.62 5.46
N PRO A 47 19.89 18.06 6.67
CA PRO A 47 19.22 17.68 7.91
C PRO A 47 17.74 18.10 7.93
N THR A 48 17.39 19.16 7.19
CA THR A 48 16.03 19.69 7.06
C THR A 48 15.71 20.00 5.61
N GLY A 49 14.45 19.76 5.22
CA GLY A 49 13.99 19.97 3.85
C GLY A 49 14.28 18.80 2.92
N ASP A 50 13.67 18.84 1.74
CA ASP A 50 13.94 17.86 0.71
C ASP A 50 15.09 18.34 -0.20
N PRO A 51 15.93 17.44 -0.72
CA PRO A 51 16.98 17.80 -1.68
C PRO A 51 16.39 18.46 -2.94
N PRO A 52 17.17 19.28 -3.67
CA PRO A 52 16.73 19.97 -4.87
C PRO A 52 16.66 19.03 -6.09
N CYS A 53 15.85 17.96 -5.99
CA CYS A 53 15.78 16.90 -7.00
C CYS A 53 15.39 17.40 -8.38
N GLY A 54 14.53 18.42 -8.50
CA GLY A 54 14.02 18.91 -9.80
C GLY A 54 15.06 19.60 -10.69
N ARG A 55 16.28 19.81 -10.19
CA ARG A 55 17.41 20.34 -10.96
C ARG A 55 18.62 19.39 -10.91
N CYS A 56 18.43 18.18 -10.38
CA CYS A 56 19.51 17.21 -10.23
C CYS A 56 19.76 16.51 -11.57
N PRO A 57 21.01 16.42 -12.07
CA PRO A 57 21.33 15.70 -13.29
C PRO A 57 20.91 14.22 -13.28
N MET A 58 20.81 13.63 -12.09
CA MET A 58 20.43 12.22 -11.88
C MET A 58 18.93 12.04 -11.58
N GLN A 59 18.10 13.07 -11.73
CA GLN A 59 16.70 13.01 -11.25
C GLN A 59 15.88 11.86 -11.85
N LEU A 60 16.13 11.50 -13.11
CA LEU A 60 15.40 10.44 -13.82
C LEU A 60 15.93 9.02 -13.55
N SER A 61 17.15 8.89 -13.02
CA SER A 61 17.81 7.61 -12.75
C SER A 61 18.03 7.34 -11.26
N CYS A 62 17.82 8.35 -10.40
CA CYS A 62 18.01 8.23 -8.96
C CYS A 62 16.80 7.52 -8.33
N ALA A 63 17.07 6.46 -7.56
CA ALA A 63 16.03 5.67 -6.91
C ALA A 63 15.13 6.49 -5.99
N TRP A 64 15.68 7.52 -5.31
CA TRP A 64 14.94 8.28 -4.33
C TRP A 64 13.80 9.13 -4.91
N PRO A 65 14.03 10.05 -5.88
CA PRO A 65 12.94 10.81 -6.48
C PRO A 65 11.95 9.91 -7.25
N VAL A 66 12.42 8.87 -7.94
CA VAL A 66 11.54 7.92 -8.66
C VAL A 66 10.55 7.25 -7.71
N LEU A 67 11.02 6.77 -6.55
CA LEU A 67 10.16 6.07 -5.60
C LEU A 67 9.36 7.04 -4.71
N PHE A 68 10.00 8.07 -4.13
CA PHE A 68 9.44 8.83 -3.02
C PHE A 68 8.94 10.23 -3.38
N LYS A 69 9.31 10.74 -4.57
CA LYS A 69 8.92 12.05 -5.08
C LYS A 69 8.68 12.07 -6.61
N PRO A 70 7.86 11.17 -7.15
CA PRO A 70 7.65 11.09 -8.59
C PRO A 70 7.05 12.37 -9.19
N GLY A 71 6.30 13.15 -8.41
CA GLY A 71 5.75 14.44 -8.84
C GLY A 71 6.77 15.55 -9.07
N VAL A 72 8.04 15.36 -8.67
CA VAL A 72 9.15 16.25 -9.06
C VAL A 72 9.66 15.90 -10.47
N LEU A 73 9.40 14.68 -10.95
CA LEU A 73 9.83 14.19 -12.26
C LEU A 73 8.76 14.34 -13.34
N HIS A 74 7.50 14.26 -12.93
CA HIS A 74 6.34 14.45 -13.79
C HIS A 74 5.57 15.64 -13.23
N ASP A 75 5.64 16.81 -13.88
CA ASP A 75 5.13 18.13 -13.46
C ASP A 75 3.74 18.10 -12.80
N GLY A 76 3.68 17.69 -11.53
CA GLY A 76 2.41 17.32 -10.90
C GLY A 76 2.59 16.80 -9.47
N PRO A 77 2.18 17.54 -8.43
CA PRO A 77 2.27 17.10 -7.03
C PRO A 77 1.38 15.89 -6.69
N THR A 78 0.58 15.43 -7.65
CA THR A 78 -0.43 14.36 -7.50
C THR A 78 0.03 13.00 -7.99
N THR A 79 1.19 12.89 -8.66
CA THR A 79 1.72 11.60 -9.12
C THR A 79 1.98 10.69 -7.91
N PRO A 80 1.30 9.54 -7.80
CA PRO A 80 1.48 8.68 -6.66
C PRO A 80 2.83 7.95 -6.72
N PRO A 81 3.41 7.57 -5.58
CA PRO A 81 4.57 6.68 -5.55
C PRO A 81 4.30 5.39 -6.36
N PRO A 82 5.22 5.00 -7.28
CA PRO A 82 5.09 3.83 -8.15
C PRO A 82 5.42 2.52 -7.42
N TYR A 83 4.99 2.39 -6.17
CA TYR A 83 5.15 1.19 -5.38
C TYR A 83 4.00 0.99 -4.38
N SER A 84 3.89 -0.23 -3.87
CA SER A 84 3.02 -0.61 -2.76
C SER A 84 3.80 -1.48 -1.76
N LEU A 85 3.43 -1.36 -0.49
CA LEU A 85 3.95 -2.19 0.60
C LEU A 85 2.75 -2.88 1.26
N ALA A 86 2.86 -4.17 1.54
CA ALA A 86 1.84 -4.90 2.28
C ALA A 86 2.47 -5.75 3.38
N TRP A 87 2.08 -5.46 4.63
CA TRP A 87 2.53 -6.21 5.80
C TRP A 87 1.59 -7.38 6.10
N TYR A 88 2.20 -8.53 6.38
CA TYR A 88 1.53 -9.76 6.82
C TYR A 88 2.25 -10.29 8.06
N GLY A 89 1.80 -9.85 9.22
CA GLY A 89 2.36 -10.27 10.50
C GLY A 89 1.57 -9.65 11.65
N PRO A 90 1.77 -10.14 12.87
CA PRO A 90 1.09 -9.60 14.04
C PRO A 90 1.59 -8.18 14.36
N ASP A 91 0.77 -7.41 15.08
CA ASP A 91 1.19 -6.10 15.61
C ASP A 91 2.24 -6.25 16.72
N ALA A 92 2.17 -7.34 17.50
CA ALA A 92 3.13 -7.69 18.54
C ALA A 92 4.04 -8.81 18.05
N LEU A 93 5.34 -8.56 18.04
CA LEU A 93 6.36 -9.46 17.56
C LEU A 93 7.17 -10.01 18.72
N THR A 94 7.46 -11.31 18.65
CA THR A 94 8.39 -11.99 19.54
C THR A 94 9.65 -12.37 18.79
N ALA A 95 10.77 -12.51 19.49
CA ALA A 95 11.95 -13.13 18.92
C ALA A 95 11.61 -14.56 18.44
N GLY A 96 12.08 -14.93 17.25
CA GLY A 96 11.75 -16.18 16.56
C GLY A 96 10.47 -16.12 15.73
N SER A 97 9.61 -15.11 15.88
CA SER A 97 8.42 -14.97 15.04
C SER A 97 8.78 -14.65 13.59
N ARG A 98 7.88 -15.00 12.68
CA ARG A 98 7.99 -14.67 11.25
C ARG A 98 6.88 -13.73 10.81
N ALA A 99 7.22 -12.85 9.88
CA ALA A 99 6.27 -12.02 9.15
C ALA A 99 6.71 -11.89 7.69
N TYR A 100 5.79 -11.39 6.86
CA TYR A 100 6.06 -11.16 5.45
C TYR A 100 5.82 -9.70 5.10
N LEU A 101 6.66 -9.19 4.22
CA LEU A 101 6.49 -7.89 3.59
C LEU A 101 6.48 -8.08 2.08
N ASP A 102 5.35 -7.78 1.45
CA ASP A 102 5.28 -7.72 0.00
C ASP A 102 5.65 -6.31 -0.45
N VAL A 103 6.55 -6.23 -1.42
CA VAL A 103 7.01 -5.00 -2.06
C VAL A 103 6.64 -5.09 -3.52
N THR A 104 5.77 -4.18 -3.96
CA THR A 104 5.34 -4.12 -5.35
C THR A 104 5.92 -2.88 -6.01
N LEU A 105 6.58 -3.03 -7.16
CA LEU A 105 7.18 -1.95 -7.94
C LEU A 105 6.52 -1.84 -9.31
N VAL A 106 6.30 -0.61 -9.78
CA VAL A 106 5.57 -0.30 -11.01
C VAL A 106 6.47 0.43 -12.01
N GLY A 107 6.43 0.01 -13.28
CA GLY A 107 7.13 0.68 -14.37
C GLY A 107 8.63 0.89 -14.09
N ALA A 108 9.10 2.13 -14.25
CA ALA A 108 10.51 2.51 -14.05
C ALA A 108 11.03 2.21 -12.63
N ALA A 109 10.15 2.11 -11.62
CA ALA A 109 10.56 1.78 -10.26
C ALA A 109 11.18 0.39 -10.13
N GLN A 110 10.85 -0.54 -11.04
CA GLN A 110 11.38 -1.90 -11.03
C GLN A 110 12.91 -1.92 -11.23
N ALA A 111 13.47 -0.96 -11.97
CA ALA A 111 14.92 -0.84 -12.15
C ALA A 111 15.68 -0.57 -10.83
N HIS A 112 14.96 -0.13 -9.78
CA HIS A 112 15.51 0.13 -8.45
C HIS A 112 15.27 -1.00 -7.46
N LEU A 113 14.85 -2.18 -7.92
CA LEU A 113 14.64 -3.35 -7.07
C LEU A 113 15.90 -3.70 -6.22
N PRO A 114 17.13 -3.78 -6.77
CA PRO A 114 18.30 -4.15 -5.96
C PRO A 114 18.54 -3.18 -4.80
N LEU A 115 18.49 -1.87 -5.06
CA LEU A 115 18.64 -0.83 -4.04
C LEU A 115 17.49 -0.87 -3.01
N THR A 116 16.27 -1.16 -3.47
CA THR A 116 15.09 -1.28 -2.60
C THR A 116 15.25 -2.46 -1.64
N LEU A 117 15.66 -3.63 -2.15
CA LEU A 117 15.87 -4.83 -1.34
C LEU A 117 17.02 -4.66 -0.35
N ASP A 118 18.13 -4.08 -0.78
CA ASP A 118 19.26 -3.82 0.13
C ASP A 118 18.91 -2.79 1.19
N GLY A 119 18.21 -1.71 0.82
CA GLY A 119 17.67 -0.76 1.78
C GLY A 119 16.76 -1.41 2.82
N LEU A 120 15.89 -2.33 2.41
CA LEU A 120 15.01 -3.09 3.30
C LEU A 120 15.80 -4.05 4.22
N LYS A 121 16.79 -4.78 3.69
CA LYS A 121 17.65 -5.66 4.49
C LYS A 121 18.36 -4.85 5.59
N GLN A 122 18.98 -3.74 5.23
CA GLN A 122 19.67 -2.87 6.20
C GLN A 122 18.71 -2.31 7.25
N LEU A 123 17.55 -1.86 6.81
CA LEU A 123 16.49 -1.33 7.68
C LEU A 123 16.01 -2.36 8.71
N TRP A 124 15.83 -3.63 8.33
CA TRP A 124 15.39 -4.68 9.27
C TRP A 124 16.51 -5.13 10.20
N LEU A 125 17.76 -5.17 9.72
CA LEU A 125 18.94 -5.46 10.53
C LEU A 125 19.15 -4.40 11.62
N GLN A 126 19.07 -3.11 11.28
CA GLN A 126 19.19 -2.00 12.22
C GLN A 126 17.98 -1.91 13.17
N GLY A 127 16.82 -2.31 12.67
CA GLY A 127 15.58 -2.40 13.40
C GLY A 127 14.69 -1.18 13.26
N ILE A 128 13.40 -1.45 13.25
CA ILE A 128 12.34 -0.47 13.01
C ILE A 128 11.50 -0.30 14.28
N GLY A 129 11.11 0.93 14.61
CA GLY A 129 10.26 1.21 15.76
C GLY A 129 10.81 2.32 16.63
N ARG A 130 10.28 2.43 17.86
CA ARG A 130 10.79 3.37 18.86
C ARG A 130 12.21 2.98 19.28
N ARG A 131 13.04 3.98 19.64
CA ARG A 131 14.47 3.77 19.94
C ARG A 131 14.74 2.63 20.93
N ASP A 132 13.87 2.49 21.93
CA ASP A 132 14.01 1.50 23.02
C ASP A 132 13.27 0.18 22.76
N ALA A 133 12.56 0.06 21.62
CA ALA A 133 11.74 -1.09 21.27
C ALA A 133 11.78 -1.40 19.76
N ARG A 134 12.97 -1.28 19.15
CA ARG A 134 13.15 -1.56 17.72
C ARG A 134 12.99 -3.05 17.45
N ALA A 135 12.03 -3.38 16.59
CA ALA A 135 11.87 -4.70 16.03
C ALA A 135 12.97 -4.93 14.98
N ARG A 136 13.86 -5.89 15.24
CA ARG A 136 14.95 -6.29 14.35
C ARG A 136 14.62 -7.64 13.74
N ALA A 137 14.91 -7.79 12.46
CA ALA A 137 14.72 -9.03 11.74
C ALA A 137 15.80 -9.25 10.69
N ASP A 138 16.04 -10.51 10.38
CA ASP A 138 16.72 -10.88 9.14
C ASP A 138 15.72 -11.05 8.01
N VAL A 139 16.11 -10.62 6.82
CA VAL A 139 15.47 -11.08 5.60
C VAL A 139 16.06 -12.44 5.27
N VAL A 140 15.32 -13.52 5.56
CA VAL A 140 15.80 -14.89 5.40
C VAL A 140 15.46 -15.50 4.05
N ASP A 141 14.50 -14.90 3.34
CA ASP A 141 14.08 -15.33 2.01
C ASP A 141 13.48 -14.16 1.24
N VAL A 142 13.66 -14.17 -0.08
CA VAL A 142 13.13 -13.17 -1.02
C VAL A 142 12.67 -13.89 -2.27
N VAL A 143 11.37 -13.90 -2.51
CA VAL A 143 10.76 -14.57 -3.67
C VAL A 143 9.95 -13.59 -4.50
N GLU A 144 10.06 -13.70 -5.83
CA GLU A 144 9.11 -13.04 -6.71
C GLU A 144 7.78 -13.80 -6.64
N LEU A 145 6.70 -13.06 -6.36
CA LEU A 145 5.37 -13.61 -6.41
C LEU A 145 4.88 -13.63 -7.86
N PRO A 146 4.08 -14.64 -8.25
CA PRO A 146 3.49 -14.65 -9.57
C PRO A 146 2.67 -13.37 -9.80
N PRO A 147 2.55 -12.93 -11.07
CA PRO A 147 1.67 -11.83 -11.43
C PRO A 147 0.27 -12.03 -10.83
N PRO A 148 -0.40 -10.96 -10.38
CA PRO A 148 -1.75 -11.08 -9.85
C PRO A 148 -2.66 -11.67 -10.93
N ALA A 149 -3.16 -12.87 -10.67
CA ALA A 149 -4.13 -13.54 -11.51
C ALA A 149 -5.51 -13.42 -10.87
N PRO A 150 -6.56 -13.33 -11.69
CA PRO A 150 -7.90 -13.39 -11.15
C PRO A 150 -8.21 -14.77 -10.55
N PRO A 151 -9.11 -14.86 -9.57
CA PRO A 151 -9.60 -16.15 -9.09
C PRO A 151 -10.14 -16.95 -10.28
N VAL A 152 -9.82 -18.24 -10.32
CA VAL A 152 -10.24 -19.14 -11.40
C VAL A 152 -11.76 -19.28 -11.37
N GLY A 153 -12.40 -19.15 -12.54
CA GLY A 153 -13.85 -19.10 -12.68
C GLY A 153 -14.30 -17.65 -12.81
N LEU A 154 -14.53 -17.21 -14.05
CA LEU A 154 -15.11 -15.91 -14.39
C LEU A 154 -16.57 -15.90 -13.94
N ALA A 155 -16.78 -15.70 -12.64
CA ALA A 155 -18.10 -15.53 -12.10
C ALA A 155 -18.62 -14.13 -12.45
N ASP A 156 -19.90 -14.03 -12.79
CA ASP A 156 -20.61 -12.76 -12.95
C ASP A 156 -20.69 -11.96 -11.64
N SER A 157 -20.20 -12.54 -10.54
CA SER A 157 -20.07 -11.90 -9.25
C SER A 157 -18.88 -12.44 -8.44
N ILE A 158 -18.29 -11.59 -7.62
CA ILE A 158 -17.18 -11.92 -6.73
C ILE A 158 -17.41 -11.34 -5.34
N THR A 159 -16.75 -11.88 -4.33
CA THR A 159 -16.66 -11.23 -3.02
C THR A 159 -15.34 -10.46 -2.91
N LEU A 160 -15.45 -9.14 -2.77
CA LEU A 160 -14.36 -8.22 -2.45
C LEU A 160 -14.18 -8.13 -0.94
N ALA A 161 -13.03 -8.57 -0.42
CA ALA A 161 -12.63 -8.33 0.95
C ALA A 161 -11.81 -7.03 1.04
N LEU A 162 -12.20 -6.13 1.95
CA LEU A 162 -11.50 -4.90 2.29
C LEU A 162 -10.59 -5.16 3.49
N ASP A 163 -9.36 -5.61 3.22
CA ASP A 163 -8.40 -6.09 4.22
C ASP A 163 -7.85 -4.97 5.10
N THR A 164 -7.72 -3.78 4.53
CA THR A 164 -7.30 -2.57 5.24
C THR A 164 -8.23 -1.40 4.87
N PRO A 165 -8.25 -0.31 5.65
CA PRO A 165 -9.27 0.73 5.48
C PRO A 165 -9.30 1.28 4.06
N LEU A 166 -10.41 1.09 3.35
CA LEU A 166 -10.67 1.68 2.05
C LEU A 166 -11.32 3.06 2.24
N THR A 167 -10.66 4.11 1.76
CA THR A 167 -11.24 5.47 1.74
C THR A 167 -11.67 5.82 0.33
N LEU A 168 -12.98 5.96 0.12
CA LEU A 168 -13.56 6.45 -1.13
C LEU A 168 -13.90 7.93 -1.03
N ARG A 169 -13.78 8.64 -2.15
CA ARG A 169 -14.07 10.07 -2.25
C ARG A 169 -14.87 10.39 -3.50
N GLU A 170 -15.80 11.31 -3.34
CA GLU A 170 -16.58 11.88 -4.44
C GLU A 170 -16.54 13.40 -4.42
N TRP A 171 -16.78 13.99 -5.58
CA TRP A 171 -17.08 15.41 -5.67
C TRP A 171 -18.55 15.65 -5.37
N ARG A 172 -18.84 16.54 -4.44
CA ARG A 172 -20.19 17.04 -4.12
C ARG A 172 -20.05 18.52 -3.81
N ASP A 173 -20.86 19.38 -4.43
CA ASP A 173 -20.86 20.84 -4.21
C ASP A 173 -19.44 21.45 -4.27
N ASP A 174 -18.68 21.19 -5.34
CA ASP A 174 -17.30 21.66 -5.53
C ASP A 174 -16.30 21.30 -4.41
N ARG A 175 -16.56 20.22 -3.66
CA ARG A 175 -15.61 19.67 -2.69
C ARG A 175 -15.51 18.16 -2.78
N ARG A 176 -14.33 17.64 -2.44
CA ARG A 176 -14.10 16.19 -2.28
C ARG A 176 -14.54 15.73 -0.89
N VAL A 177 -15.60 14.94 -0.84
CA VAL A 177 -16.18 14.36 0.38
C VAL A 177 -15.76 12.90 0.51
N GLU A 178 -15.39 12.48 1.73
CA GLU A 178 -15.12 11.08 2.05
C GLU A 178 -16.44 10.35 2.30
N LEU A 179 -16.62 9.18 1.67
CA LEU A 179 -17.84 8.40 1.81
C LEU A 179 -17.82 7.60 3.12
N SER A 180 -18.95 7.59 3.82
CA SER A 180 -19.16 6.80 5.05
C SER A 180 -19.67 5.39 4.80
N ALA A 181 -20.13 5.11 3.57
CA ALA A 181 -20.61 3.82 3.11
C ALA A 181 -19.90 3.43 1.80
N PHE A 182 -19.91 2.15 1.49
CA PHE A 182 -19.36 1.66 0.23
C PHE A 182 -20.27 2.08 -0.92
N ASP A 183 -19.67 2.57 -2.00
CA ASP A 183 -20.35 2.94 -3.23
C ASP A 183 -19.57 2.32 -4.40
N ALA A 184 -20.25 1.50 -5.20
CA ALA A 184 -19.62 0.70 -6.25
C ALA A 184 -19.08 1.58 -7.39
N ALA A 185 -19.81 2.64 -7.76
CA ALA A 185 -19.39 3.56 -8.80
C ALA A 185 -18.17 4.40 -8.34
N ALA A 186 -18.18 4.88 -7.10
CA ALA A 186 -17.04 5.57 -6.50
C ALA A 186 -15.81 4.66 -6.39
N PHE A 187 -16.02 3.37 -6.11
CA PHE A 187 -14.97 2.34 -6.11
C PHE A 187 -14.42 2.09 -7.52
N ALA A 188 -15.27 1.91 -8.54
CA ALA A 188 -14.88 1.78 -9.95
C ALA A 188 -14.00 2.96 -10.41
N ARG A 189 -14.45 4.20 -10.15
CA ARG A 189 -13.66 5.40 -10.43
C ARG A 189 -12.35 5.45 -9.66
N ALA A 190 -12.32 4.97 -8.41
CA ALA A 190 -11.10 4.93 -7.61
C ALA A 190 -10.09 3.90 -8.15
N CYS A 191 -10.56 2.76 -8.63
CA CYS A 191 -9.76 1.74 -9.31
C CYS A 191 -9.12 2.32 -10.58
N ARG A 192 -9.94 2.91 -11.45
CA ARG A 192 -9.49 3.51 -12.73
C ARG A 192 -8.43 4.59 -12.50
N ARG A 193 -8.74 5.59 -11.68
CA ARG A 193 -7.78 6.68 -11.36
C ARG A 193 -6.45 6.15 -10.81
N ARG A 194 -6.48 5.10 -9.99
CA ARG A 194 -5.26 4.52 -9.42
C ARG A 194 -4.40 3.87 -10.49
N LEU A 195 -4.99 3.11 -11.41
CA LEU A 195 -4.27 2.46 -12.50
C LEU A 195 -3.75 3.46 -13.53
N GLU A 196 -4.57 4.44 -13.92
CA GLU A 196 -4.19 5.53 -14.83
C GLU A 196 -3.03 6.35 -14.26
N SER A 197 -3.11 6.76 -12.99
CA SER A 197 -2.04 7.54 -12.34
C SER A 197 -0.73 6.78 -12.15
N LEU A 198 -0.75 5.45 -12.28
CA LEU A 198 0.43 4.59 -12.28
C LEU A 198 0.91 4.24 -13.69
N GLY A 199 0.22 4.69 -14.73
CA GLY A 199 0.52 4.34 -16.12
C GLY A 199 0.34 2.85 -16.42
N ALA A 200 -0.62 2.20 -15.76
CA ALA A 200 -0.86 0.77 -15.97
C ALA A 200 -1.30 0.49 -17.42
N PRO A 201 -0.65 -0.43 -18.15
CA PRO A 201 -1.04 -0.86 -19.49
C PRO A 201 -2.16 -1.93 -19.40
N ILE A 202 -3.21 -1.62 -18.63
CA ILE A 202 -4.40 -2.46 -18.50
C ILE A 202 -5.58 -1.64 -19.00
N ASP A 203 -6.40 -2.23 -19.85
CA ASP A 203 -7.68 -1.64 -20.23
C ASP A 203 -8.64 -1.70 -19.04
N VAL A 204 -9.12 -0.54 -18.60
CA VAL A 204 -10.04 -0.43 -17.47
C VAL A 204 -11.36 0.07 -18.02
N PRO A 205 -12.49 -0.61 -17.76
CA PRO A 205 -13.79 -0.18 -18.26
C PRO A 205 -14.08 1.28 -17.93
N ALA A 206 -14.58 2.03 -18.93
CA ALA A 206 -14.88 3.46 -18.84
C ALA A 206 -16.18 3.75 -18.06
N ASP A 207 -17.11 2.80 -18.07
CA ASP A 207 -18.36 2.90 -17.35
C ASP A 207 -18.17 2.54 -15.88
N ASP A 208 -18.97 3.14 -15.00
CA ASP A 208 -18.95 2.86 -13.56
C ASP A 208 -20.05 1.83 -13.22
N ASP A 209 -20.03 0.70 -13.93
CA ASP A 209 -21.09 -0.29 -14.03
C ASP A 209 -20.98 -1.46 -13.03
N LEU A 210 -20.00 -1.42 -12.14
CA LEU A 210 -19.93 -2.33 -10.99
C LEU A 210 -21.13 -2.12 -10.08
N ILE A 211 -21.75 -3.22 -9.65
CA ILE A 211 -22.90 -3.20 -8.75
C ILE A 211 -22.50 -3.81 -7.41
N ALA A 212 -22.86 -3.16 -6.30
CA ALA A 212 -22.74 -3.76 -4.97
C ALA A 212 -24.04 -4.51 -4.64
N GLU A 213 -23.99 -5.83 -4.72
CA GLU A 213 -25.17 -6.68 -4.47
C GLU A 213 -25.41 -6.94 -2.99
N ALA A 214 -24.32 -6.98 -2.19
CA ALA A 214 -24.41 -7.03 -0.74
C ALA A 214 -23.22 -6.32 -0.10
N ILE A 215 -23.47 -5.50 0.92
CA ILE A 215 -22.46 -4.69 1.60
C ILE A 215 -22.41 -5.08 3.07
N ARG A 216 -21.28 -5.63 3.51
CA ARG A 216 -21.00 -6.02 4.90
C ARG A 216 -19.74 -5.31 5.37
N THR A 217 -19.80 -3.98 5.45
CA THR A 217 -18.66 -3.13 5.80
C THR A 217 -18.89 -2.39 7.10
N ARG A 218 -17.80 -2.00 7.75
CA ARG A 218 -17.83 -1.14 8.93
C ARG A 218 -16.73 -0.07 8.85
N PRO A 219 -16.98 1.12 9.42
CA PRO A 219 -15.93 2.12 9.59
C PRO A 219 -14.81 1.59 10.50
N THR A 220 -13.58 1.98 10.17
CA THR A 220 -12.41 1.73 11.00
C THR A 220 -11.45 2.91 10.90
N THR A 221 -10.49 2.96 11.81
CA THR A 221 -9.40 3.94 11.78
C THR A 221 -8.10 3.23 12.10
N ARG A 222 -7.13 3.36 11.20
CA ARG A 222 -5.78 2.84 11.38
C ARG A 222 -4.82 4.00 11.63
N ARG A 223 -3.96 3.87 12.64
CA ARG A 223 -2.95 4.90 12.93
C ARG A 223 -1.71 4.69 12.06
N ALA A 224 -1.24 5.75 11.43
CA ALA A 224 -0.02 5.84 10.65
C ALA A 224 0.88 6.98 11.19
N TYR A 225 2.08 7.15 10.65
CA TYR A 225 2.99 8.22 11.05
C TYR A 225 3.48 9.01 9.84
N SER A 226 3.38 10.33 9.93
CA SER A 226 4.06 11.23 9.01
C SER A 226 5.39 11.66 9.64
N ALA A 227 6.49 11.11 9.15
CA ALA A 227 7.83 11.59 9.53
C ALA A 227 8.05 13.05 9.10
N ARG A 228 7.45 13.47 7.97
CA ARG A 228 7.58 14.85 7.44
C ARG A 228 6.88 15.91 8.29
N GLN A 229 5.74 15.57 8.89
CA GLN A 229 4.93 16.54 9.66
C GLN A 229 5.04 16.33 11.17
N ASP A 230 5.85 15.35 11.59
CA ASP A 230 5.97 14.85 12.97
C ASP A 230 4.63 14.73 13.71
N ARG A 231 3.62 14.18 13.00
CA ARG A 231 2.25 14.04 13.52
C ARG A 231 1.67 12.66 13.22
N PRO A 232 0.85 12.10 14.12
CA PRO A 232 0.10 10.89 13.83
C PRO A 232 -0.92 11.20 12.72
N LEU A 233 -1.01 10.30 11.76
CA LEU A 233 -2.04 10.35 10.74
C LEU A 233 -3.04 9.22 10.96
N TYR A 234 -4.31 9.51 10.73
CA TYR A 234 -5.38 8.56 10.92
C TYR A 234 -5.99 8.22 9.57
N ALA A 235 -5.74 7.01 9.12
CA ALA A 235 -6.35 6.46 7.94
C ALA A 235 -7.75 5.95 8.30
N ARG A 236 -8.77 6.73 7.97
CA ARG A 236 -10.17 6.36 8.13
C ARG A 236 -10.67 5.70 6.86
N GLY A 237 -11.50 4.68 7.00
CA GLY A 237 -12.09 4.00 5.85
C GLY A 237 -12.95 2.83 6.26
N LEU A 238 -13.35 2.05 5.25
CA LEU A 238 -14.19 0.87 5.41
C LEU A 238 -13.34 -0.40 5.40
N VAL A 239 -13.70 -1.35 6.26
CA VAL A 239 -13.21 -2.74 6.22
C VAL A 239 -14.41 -3.67 6.25
N GLY A 240 -14.24 -4.90 5.75
CA GLY A 240 -15.32 -5.87 5.66
C GLY A 240 -15.39 -6.48 4.28
N GLN A 241 -16.59 -6.81 3.82
CA GLN A 241 -16.80 -7.49 2.55
C GLN A 241 -17.88 -6.79 1.72
N VAL A 242 -17.75 -6.87 0.40
CA VAL A 242 -18.75 -6.45 -0.57
C VAL A 242 -18.87 -7.53 -1.63
N ASP A 243 -20.08 -7.99 -1.91
CA ASP A 243 -20.34 -8.83 -3.07
C ASP A 243 -20.56 -7.89 -4.26
N LEU A 244 -19.65 -7.97 -5.24
CA LEU A 244 -19.69 -7.18 -6.47
C LEU A 244 -20.27 -8.03 -7.59
N GLY A 245 -21.20 -7.44 -8.35
CA GLY A 245 -21.74 -7.97 -9.60
C GLY A 245 -21.69 -6.93 -10.72
N GLY A 246 -22.47 -7.17 -11.77
CA GLY A 246 -22.38 -6.42 -13.03
C GLY A 246 -21.39 -7.10 -13.99
N PRO A 247 -20.82 -6.37 -14.97
CA PRO A 247 -19.86 -6.95 -15.93
C PRO A 247 -18.48 -7.08 -15.28
N ILE A 248 -18.35 -8.04 -14.36
CA ILE A 248 -17.12 -8.29 -13.58
C ILE A 248 -15.94 -8.71 -14.48
N GLY A 249 -16.21 -9.47 -15.56
CA GLY A 249 -15.19 -9.99 -16.47
C GLY A 249 -14.22 -8.90 -16.98
N PRO A 250 -14.73 -7.83 -17.63
CA PRO A 250 -13.91 -6.69 -18.06
C PRO A 250 -13.10 -6.01 -16.95
N TRP A 251 -13.62 -5.94 -15.72
CA TRP A 251 -12.92 -5.35 -14.57
C TRP A 251 -11.84 -6.25 -13.98
N MET A 252 -11.86 -7.53 -14.31
CA MET A 252 -11.10 -8.54 -13.59
C MET A 252 -9.58 -8.36 -13.64
N PRO A 253 -8.95 -8.03 -14.79
CA PRO A 253 -7.51 -7.73 -14.82
C PRO A 253 -7.13 -6.54 -13.94
N ALA A 254 -7.97 -5.49 -13.93
CA ALA A 254 -7.79 -4.30 -13.12
C ALA A 254 -7.89 -4.62 -11.62
N LEU A 255 -8.95 -5.34 -11.21
CA LEU A 255 -9.15 -5.75 -9.82
C LEU A 255 -8.02 -6.67 -9.33
N ALA A 256 -7.56 -7.62 -10.16
CA ALA A 256 -6.44 -8.48 -9.84
C ALA A 256 -5.17 -7.65 -9.56
N ALA A 257 -4.80 -6.71 -10.43
CA ALA A 257 -3.66 -5.82 -10.20
C ALA A 257 -3.80 -4.99 -8.91
N LEU A 258 -5.01 -4.54 -8.61
CA LEU A 258 -5.30 -3.74 -7.42
C LEU A 258 -5.20 -4.52 -6.09
N THR A 259 -5.22 -5.86 -6.11
CA THR A 259 -4.87 -6.67 -4.92
C THR A 259 -3.43 -6.41 -4.44
N ARG A 260 -2.51 -6.01 -5.35
CA ARG A 260 -1.12 -5.66 -5.03
C ARG A 260 -0.93 -4.17 -4.78
N LEU A 261 -1.71 -3.33 -5.46
CA LEU A 261 -1.51 -1.88 -5.50
C LEU A 261 -2.35 -1.08 -4.50
N GLY A 262 -3.42 -1.69 -3.99
CA GLY A 262 -4.45 -1.06 -3.17
C GLY A 262 -5.29 -0.02 -3.93
N VAL A 263 -6.45 0.34 -3.36
CA VAL A 263 -7.42 1.29 -3.93
C VAL A 263 -7.68 2.45 -2.99
N GLY A 264 -7.96 3.65 -3.53
CA GLY A 264 -8.37 4.80 -2.73
C GLY A 264 -7.18 5.58 -2.15
N ARG A 265 -7.32 6.10 -0.92
CA ARG A 265 -6.31 6.98 -0.32
C ARG A 265 -5.23 6.24 0.45
N MET A 266 -4.04 6.82 0.45
CA MET A 266 -2.92 6.42 1.32
C MET A 266 -2.51 4.94 1.12
N THR A 267 -2.62 4.43 -0.11
CA THR A 267 -2.28 3.04 -0.47
C THR A 267 -0.82 2.70 -0.15
N THR A 268 0.10 3.65 -0.30
CA THR A 268 1.52 3.48 0.06
C THR A 268 1.77 3.32 1.57
N TRP A 269 0.75 3.55 2.41
CA TRP A 269 0.77 3.28 3.86
C TRP A 269 0.01 2.01 4.21
N GLY A 270 -0.28 1.16 3.21
CA GLY A 270 -0.98 -0.11 3.36
C GLY A 270 -2.50 0.03 3.51
N ASN A 271 -3.10 1.14 3.10
CA ASN A 271 -4.57 1.29 3.10
C ASN A 271 -5.20 0.83 1.78
N GLY A 272 -6.49 0.52 1.83
CA GLY A 272 -7.27 0.08 0.67
C GLY A 272 -6.76 -1.21 0.03
N ARG A 273 -6.09 -2.07 0.80
CA ARG A 273 -5.74 -3.42 0.35
C ARG A 273 -7.03 -4.22 0.20
N ILE A 274 -7.11 -4.93 -0.92
CA ILE A 274 -8.26 -5.75 -1.26
C ILE A 274 -7.81 -7.18 -1.58
N SER A 275 -8.70 -8.12 -1.31
CA SER A 275 -8.58 -9.51 -1.76
C SER A 275 -9.86 -9.91 -2.50
N LEU A 276 -9.70 -10.74 -3.53
CA LEU A 276 -10.81 -11.22 -4.36
C LEU A 276 -11.05 -12.69 -4.06
N TRP A 277 -12.32 -13.05 -3.93
CA TRP A 277 -12.76 -14.41 -3.67
C TRP A 277 -13.93 -14.76 -4.59
N PRO A 278 -14.12 -16.04 -4.94
CA PRO A 278 -15.40 -16.50 -5.45
C PRO A 278 -16.52 -16.08 -4.49
N ARG A 279 -17.72 -15.86 -5.03
CA ARG A 279 -18.84 -15.36 -4.24
C ARG A 279 -19.11 -16.28 -3.04
N GLY A 280 -19.18 -15.68 -1.85
CA GLY A 280 -19.50 -16.40 -0.61
C GLY A 280 -18.34 -17.17 0.02
N GLU A 281 -17.16 -17.19 -0.63
CA GLU A 281 -15.97 -17.90 -0.12
C GLU A 281 -15.00 -17.01 0.66
N ALA A 282 -15.25 -15.70 0.72
CA ALA A 282 -14.34 -14.79 1.40
C ALA A 282 -14.28 -15.09 2.91
N PRO A 283 -13.06 -15.20 3.49
CA PRO A 283 -12.90 -15.43 4.91
C PRO A 283 -13.50 -14.27 5.71
N ALA A 284 -14.11 -14.60 6.85
CA ALA A 284 -14.64 -13.59 7.75
C ALA A 284 -13.58 -12.53 8.07
N PRO A 285 -13.92 -11.23 8.07
CA PRO A 285 -12.93 -10.19 8.31
C PRO A 285 -12.27 -10.41 9.68
N PRO A 286 -10.95 -10.25 9.81
CA PRO A 286 -10.27 -10.47 11.07
C PRO A 286 -10.92 -9.62 12.17
N GLY A 287 -11.26 -10.28 13.28
CA GLY A 287 -11.80 -9.64 14.48
C GLY A 287 -10.89 -8.49 14.93
N ARG A 288 -11.47 -7.44 15.52
CA ARG A 288 -10.72 -6.27 16.02
C ARG A 288 -9.47 -6.72 16.79
N SER A 289 -8.28 -6.28 16.35
CA SER A 289 -7.18 -6.08 17.29
C SER A 289 -7.63 -4.95 18.22
N PRO A 290 -7.78 -5.17 19.54
CA PRO A 290 -8.30 -4.16 20.45
C PRO A 290 -7.26 -3.06 20.59
N HIS A 291 -7.41 -1.99 19.81
CA HIS A 291 -6.73 -0.73 20.11
C HIS A 291 -7.28 -0.19 21.44
N ARG A 292 -6.67 -0.61 22.56
CA ARG A 292 -6.83 0.06 23.84
C ARG A 292 -6.43 1.52 23.63
N ARG A 293 -7.38 2.44 23.87
CA ARG A 293 -7.05 3.86 23.99
C ARG A 293 -5.95 3.99 25.04
N PRO A 294 -4.88 4.77 24.81
CA PRO A 294 -3.97 5.10 25.90
C PRO A 294 -4.80 5.87 26.93
N GLU A 295 -4.89 5.31 28.13
CA GLU A 295 -5.41 6.01 29.29
C GLU A 295 -4.62 7.32 29.41
N ARG A 296 -5.36 8.44 29.38
CA ARG A 296 -4.81 9.74 29.72
C ARG A 296 -4.39 9.64 31.19
N ARG A 297 -3.10 9.43 31.44
CA ARG A 297 -2.52 9.71 32.76
C ARG A 297 -2.75 11.20 33.02
N ARG A 298 -3.61 11.48 34.00
CA ARG A 298 -3.68 12.77 34.69
C ARG A 298 -2.45 12.93 35.56
#